data_AF-A0A966GFQ9-F1
#
_entry.id   AF-A0A966GFQ9-F1
#
_cell.length_a   1.000
_cell.length_b   1.000
_cell.length_c   1.000
_cell.angle_alpha   90.00
_cell.angle_beta   90.00
_cell.angle_gamma   90.00
#
_symmetry.space_group_name_H-M   'P 1'
#
loop_
_entity.id
_entity.type
_entity.pdbx_description
1 polymer ?
#
loop_
_entity_poly.entity_id
_entity_poly.type
_entity_poly.pdbx_seq_one_letter_code
_entity_poly.pdbx_strand_id
1 'polypeptide(L)'
;MDIAPTTASATTPSAAAGTSTRKIASDFDTFLRMLTVQMQNQDPLNPVDSSDYAVQLATFSGVEQQVQTNDLLKAMAAQMGTSGMAQMAAWVGREARAPVAAHFTGAPITVAPNPALLADTVEMVVRNSSGTEVQRMTIPTGAAPTIA
;
A
#
# COMPACT_ATOMS: atom_id res chain seq x y z
N MET A 1 -20.43 25.18 -20.23
CA MET A 1 -20.46 24.03 -19.31
C MET A 1 -19.52 24.38 -18.18
N ASP A 2 -20.10 24.97 -17.14
CA ASP A 2 -19.42 25.56 -15.99
C ASP A 2 -18.80 24.49 -15.09
N ILE A 3 -17.56 24.72 -14.66
CA ILE A 3 -16.90 23.90 -13.65
C ILE A 3 -17.02 24.59 -12.28
N ALA A 4 -17.90 24.07 -11.44
CA ALA A 4 -18.00 24.49 -10.04
C ALA A 4 -16.76 24.02 -9.25
N PRO A 5 -16.21 24.82 -8.32
CA PRO A 5 -15.15 24.37 -7.43
C PRO A 5 -15.72 23.41 -6.38
N THR A 6 -15.30 22.15 -6.44
CA THR A 6 -15.57 21.19 -5.35
C THR A 6 -14.68 21.56 -4.17
N THR A 7 -15.29 22.03 -3.08
CA THR A 7 -14.61 22.22 -1.79
C THR A 7 -14.58 20.89 -1.06
N ALA A 8 -13.40 20.27 -0.99
CA ALA A 8 -13.20 19.06 -0.19
C ALA A 8 -13.14 19.44 1.30
N SER A 9 -14.22 19.16 2.03
CA SER A 9 -14.21 19.15 3.50
C SER A 9 -13.37 17.97 3.99
N ALA A 10 -12.20 18.25 4.56
CA ALA A 10 -11.41 17.25 5.26
C ALA A 10 -12.03 16.98 6.65
N THR A 11 -12.75 15.87 6.79
CA THR A 11 -13.12 15.30 8.08
C THR A 11 -11.86 14.70 8.72
N THR A 12 -11.34 15.35 9.75
CA THR A 12 -10.29 14.79 10.62
C THR A 12 -10.86 13.61 11.40
N PRO A 13 -10.29 12.39 11.31
CA PRO A 13 -10.66 11.32 12.22
C PRO A 13 -10.12 11.65 13.62
N SER A 14 -11.04 11.84 14.56
CA SER A 14 -10.75 11.95 15.99
C SER A 14 -10.10 10.65 16.48
N ALA A 15 -8.80 10.69 16.77
CA ALA A 15 -8.05 9.58 17.31
C ALA A 15 -8.36 9.40 18.82
N ALA A 16 -9.46 8.72 19.13
CA ALA A 16 -9.82 8.30 20.49
C ALA A 16 -9.13 6.99 20.92
N ALA A 17 -7.90 6.71 20.46
CA ALA A 17 -7.19 5.46 20.73
C ALA A 17 -6.22 5.52 21.94
N GLY A 18 -6.10 6.66 22.61
CA GLY A 18 -5.09 6.88 23.67
C GLY A 18 -5.45 6.40 25.08
N THR A 19 -6.66 5.88 25.30
CA THR A 19 -7.20 5.65 26.65
C THR A 19 -7.05 4.21 27.14
N SER A 20 -7.06 3.20 26.27
CA SER A 20 -6.99 1.78 26.69
C SER A 20 -5.58 1.36 27.12
N THR A 21 -4.56 1.70 26.33
CA THR A 21 -3.15 1.40 26.64
C THR A 21 -2.66 2.05 27.94
N ARG A 22 -3.19 3.23 28.28
CA ARG A 22 -2.79 3.98 29.47
C ARG A 22 -3.35 3.37 30.76
N LYS A 23 -4.48 2.65 30.68
CA LYS A 23 -5.09 1.97 31.84
C LYS A 23 -4.33 0.69 32.22
N ILE A 24 -3.91 -0.12 31.25
CA ILE A 24 -3.21 -1.39 31.53
C ILE A 24 -1.79 -1.15 32.09
N ALA A 25 -1.04 -0.18 31.57
CA ALA A 25 0.27 0.18 32.13
C ALA A 25 0.14 0.63 33.60
N SER A 26 -0.93 1.36 33.91
CA SER A 26 -1.30 1.75 35.27
C SER A 26 -1.68 0.55 36.14
N ASP A 27 -2.37 -0.46 35.59
CA ASP A 27 -2.78 -1.67 36.32
C ASP A 27 -1.58 -2.58 36.65
N PHE A 28 -0.58 -2.66 35.77
CA PHE A 28 0.65 -3.42 36.01
C PHE A 28 1.53 -2.78 37.10
N ASP A 29 1.72 -1.46 37.06
CA ASP A 29 2.44 -0.73 38.12
C ASP A 29 1.72 -0.84 39.47
N THR A 30 0.39 -0.81 39.46
CA THR A 30 -0.44 -1.00 40.65
C THR A 30 -0.30 -2.43 41.19
N PHE A 31 -0.22 -3.44 40.31
CA PHE A 31 0.03 -4.82 40.68
C PHE A 31 1.42 -5.02 41.31
N LEU A 32 2.49 -4.52 40.68
CA LEU A 32 3.85 -4.61 41.24
C LEU A 32 3.93 -3.94 42.61
N ARG A 33 3.23 -2.83 42.79
CA ARG A 33 3.13 -2.13 44.07
C ARG A 33 2.41 -2.97 45.12
N MET A 34 1.31 -3.64 44.76
CA MET A 34 0.57 -4.54 45.66
C MET A 34 1.36 -5.81 45.99
N LEU A 35 2.07 -6.41 45.03
CA LEU A 35 2.98 -7.55 45.25
C LEU A 35 4.11 -7.20 46.23
N THR A 36 4.69 -6.01 46.06
CA THR A 36 5.78 -5.51 46.93
C THR A 36 5.27 -5.30 48.36
N VAL A 37 4.07 -4.72 48.51
CA VAL A 37 3.41 -4.52 49.81
C VAL A 37 3.05 -5.85 50.47
N GLN A 38 2.57 -6.84 49.69
CA GLN A 38 2.27 -8.18 50.19
C GLN A 38 3.54 -8.88 50.67
N MET A 39 4.63 -8.90 49.91
CA MET A 39 5.90 -9.49 50.36
C MET A 39 6.46 -8.86 51.64
N GLN A 40 6.18 -7.58 51.90
CA GLN A 40 6.58 -6.90 53.13
C GLN A 40 5.70 -7.21 54.34
N ASN A 41 4.49 -7.74 54.16
CA ASN A 41 3.49 -7.92 55.23
C ASN A 41 2.84 -9.32 55.28
N GLN A 42 3.35 -10.33 54.57
CA GLN A 42 2.79 -11.68 54.61
C GLN A 42 3.19 -12.43 55.89
N ASP A 43 2.21 -13.08 56.52
CA ASP A 43 2.40 -14.08 57.57
C ASP A 43 2.83 -15.41 56.91
N PRO A 44 3.96 -16.03 57.31
CA PRO A 44 4.53 -17.21 56.66
C PRO A 44 3.63 -18.45 56.63
N LEU A 45 2.51 -18.48 57.36
CA LEU A 45 1.61 -19.63 57.45
C LEU A 45 0.41 -19.60 56.49
N ASN A 46 0.20 -18.53 55.70
CA ASN A 46 -0.85 -18.48 54.68
C ASN A 46 -0.42 -17.60 53.47
N PRO A 47 0.32 -18.16 52.51
CA PRO A 47 0.61 -17.44 51.28
C PRO A 47 -0.68 -17.30 50.46
N VAL A 48 -1.20 -16.08 50.32
CA VAL A 48 -2.25 -15.80 49.33
C VAL A 48 -1.71 -15.88 47.90
N ASP A 49 -2.54 -16.40 47.01
CA ASP A 49 -2.26 -16.81 45.62
C ASP A 49 -2.20 -15.60 44.64
N SER A 50 -1.32 -14.62 44.94
CA SER A 50 -1.13 -13.44 44.09
C SER A 50 -0.44 -13.74 42.75
N SER A 51 0.03 -14.96 42.56
CA SER A 51 0.58 -15.52 41.33
C SER A 51 -0.45 -15.61 40.20
N ASP A 52 -1.67 -16.05 40.47
CA ASP A 52 -2.65 -16.35 39.42
C ASP A 52 -3.17 -15.08 38.71
N TYR A 53 -3.38 -14.00 39.47
CA TYR A 53 -3.73 -12.70 38.89
C TYR A 53 -2.57 -12.09 38.09
N ALA A 54 -1.33 -12.28 38.53
CA ALA A 54 -0.13 -11.85 37.82
C ALA A 54 -0.02 -12.53 36.45
N VAL A 55 -0.28 -13.84 36.43
CA VAL A 55 -0.28 -14.66 35.21
C VAL A 55 -1.38 -14.17 34.26
N GLN A 56 -2.60 -13.98 34.76
CA GLN A 56 -3.72 -13.48 33.94
C GLN A 56 -3.45 -12.09 33.34
N LEU A 57 -2.89 -11.16 34.13
CA LEU A 57 -2.47 -9.84 33.67
C LEU A 57 -1.35 -9.91 32.63
N ALA A 58 -0.34 -10.77 32.85
CA ALA A 58 0.75 -10.97 31.89
C ALA A 58 0.23 -11.52 30.56
N THR A 59 -0.70 -12.48 30.59
CA THR A 59 -1.36 -12.98 29.37
C THR A 59 -2.15 -11.88 28.66
N PHE A 60 -2.91 -11.05 29.40
CA PHE A 60 -3.69 -9.98 28.80
C PHE A 60 -2.80 -8.88 28.19
N SER A 61 -1.73 -8.50 28.90
CA SER A 61 -0.71 -7.55 28.40
C SER A 61 -0.03 -8.06 27.12
N GLY A 62 0.26 -9.36 27.05
CA GLY A 62 0.79 -9.98 25.83
C GLY A 62 -0.16 -9.90 24.64
N VAL A 63 -1.46 -10.15 24.86
CA VAL A 63 -2.48 -10.01 23.81
C VAL A 63 -2.64 -8.56 23.37
N GLU A 64 -2.66 -7.61 24.31
CA GLU A 64 -2.75 -6.18 24.02
C GLU A 64 -1.54 -5.70 23.19
N GLN A 65 -0.34 -6.13 23.55
CA GLN A 65 0.88 -5.83 22.79
C GLN A 65 0.81 -6.42 21.36
N GLN A 66 0.23 -7.61 21.21
CA GLN A 66 -0.01 -8.20 19.91
C GLN A 66 -1.03 -7.40 19.09
N VAL A 67 -2.12 -6.92 19.71
CA VAL A 67 -3.10 -6.03 19.08
C VAL A 67 -2.44 -4.73 18.63
N GLN A 68 -1.65 -4.08 19.49
CA GLN A 68 -0.94 -2.86 19.16
C GLN A 68 0.05 -3.07 18.01
N THR A 69 0.75 -4.20 17.99
CA THR A 69 1.65 -4.57 16.89
C THR A 69 0.87 -4.72 15.58
N ASN A 70 -0.28 -5.39 15.61
CA ASN A 70 -1.15 -5.52 14.44
C ASN A 70 -1.65 -4.15 13.92
N ASP A 71 -1.99 -3.22 14.81
CA ASP A 71 -2.44 -1.88 14.42
C ASP A 71 -1.31 -1.03 13.82
N LEU A 72 -0.08 -1.14 14.36
CA LEU A 72 1.11 -0.54 13.76
C LEU A 72 1.39 -1.11 12.36
N LEU A 73 1.25 -2.43 12.18
CA LEU A 73 1.39 -3.08 10.88
C LEU A 73 0.34 -2.60 9.87
N LYS A 74 -0.93 -2.45 10.30
CA LYS A 74 -1.99 -1.87 9.45
C LYS A 74 -1.68 -0.43 9.07
N ALA A 75 -1.20 0.39 10.00
CA ALA A 75 -0.81 1.77 9.74
C ALA A 75 0.35 1.85 8.74
N MET A 76 1.34 0.96 8.87
CA MET A 76 2.46 0.86 7.93
C MET A 76 1.99 0.45 6.53
N ALA A 77 1.09 -0.52 6.42
CA ALA A 77 0.52 -0.95 5.13
C ALA A 77 -0.29 0.18 4.46
N ALA A 78 -1.08 0.94 5.24
CA ALA A 78 -1.81 2.10 4.74
C ALA A 78 -0.85 3.18 4.21
N GLN A 79 0.25 3.44 4.92
CA GLN A 79 1.28 4.40 4.49
C GLN A 79 2.03 3.95 3.23
N MET A 80 2.26 2.64 3.05
CA MET A 80 2.79 2.10 1.79
C MET A 80 1.81 2.31 0.64
N GLY A 81 0.50 2.13 0.86
CA GLY A 81 -0.52 2.40 -0.15
C GLY A 81 -0.55 3.86 -0.65
N THR A 82 -0.35 4.84 0.24
CA THR A 82 -0.31 6.25 -0.15
C THR A 82 0.94 6.61 -0.97
N SER A 83 2.08 5.95 -0.70
CA SER A 83 3.31 6.14 -1.49
C SER A 83 3.15 5.75 -2.96
N GLY A 84 2.34 4.73 -3.27
CA GLY A 84 2.05 4.33 -4.64
C GLY A 84 1.28 5.40 -5.42
N MET A 85 0.42 6.17 -4.76
CA MET A 85 -0.33 7.27 -5.38
C MET A 85 0.60 8.43 -5.79
N ALA A 86 1.60 8.76 -4.97
CA ALA A 86 2.60 9.78 -5.30
C ALA A 86 3.45 9.36 -6.52
N GLN A 87 3.79 8.07 -6.64
CA GLN A 87 4.47 7.54 -7.82
C GLN A 87 3.59 7.64 -9.06
N MET A 88 2.28 7.39 -8.95
CA MET A 88 1.33 7.58 -10.06
C MET A 88 1.19 9.04 -10.48
N ALA A 89 1.23 10.00 -9.56
CA ALA A 89 1.24 11.42 -9.90
C ALA A 89 2.44 11.80 -10.79
N ALA A 90 3.59 11.13 -10.62
CA ALA A 90 4.75 11.34 -11.48
C ALA A 90 4.55 10.86 -12.93
N TRP A 91 3.55 10.02 -13.21
CA TRP A 91 3.19 9.59 -14.56
C TRP A 91 2.25 10.58 -15.27
N VAL A 92 1.64 11.53 -14.56
CA VAL A 92 0.80 12.56 -15.17
C VAL A 92 1.66 13.40 -16.11
N GLY A 93 1.20 13.54 -17.37
CA GLY A 93 1.94 14.24 -18.42
C GLY A 93 3.07 13.44 -19.05
N ARG A 94 3.31 12.18 -18.64
CA ARG A 94 4.22 11.27 -19.35
C ARG A 94 3.47 10.52 -20.46
N GLU A 95 4.21 10.15 -21.49
CA GLU A 95 3.73 9.26 -22.54
C GLU A 95 4.00 7.79 -22.17
N ALA A 96 3.02 6.93 -22.40
CA ALA A 96 3.14 5.49 -22.20
C ALA A 96 2.87 4.75 -23.53
N ARG A 97 3.63 3.68 -23.77
CA ARG A 97 3.41 2.79 -24.91
C ARG A 97 2.51 1.64 -24.48
N ALA A 98 1.48 1.37 -25.26
CA ALA A 98 0.54 0.29 -24.98
C ALA A 98 0.25 -0.52 -26.27
N PRO A 99 0.04 -1.84 -26.17
CA PRO A 99 -0.30 -2.69 -27.30
C PRO A 99 -1.79 -2.55 -27.66
N VAL A 100 -2.21 -1.35 -28.06
CA VAL A 100 -3.59 -1.03 -28.42
C VAL A 100 -3.69 -0.59 -29.88
N ALA A 101 -4.89 -0.70 -30.45
CA ALA A 101 -5.16 -0.13 -31.77
C ALA A 101 -4.95 1.39 -31.73
N ALA A 102 -4.19 1.91 -32.70
CA ALA A 102 -3.90 3.33 -32.78
C ALA A 102 -5.06 4.08 -33.45
N HIS A 103 -5.37 5.27 -32.94
CA HIS A 103 -6.31 6.19 -33.59
C HIS A 103 -5.55 7.13 -34.53
N PHE A 104 -5.77 6.99 -35.84
CA PHE A 104 -5.14 7.81 -36.86
C PHE A 104 -6.09 8.92 -37.34
N THR A 105 -5.72 10.17 -37.09
CA THR A 105 -6.48 11.37 -37.49
C THR A 105 -5.81 12.14 -38.64
N GLY A 106 -4.77 11.55 -39.26
CA GLY A 106 -3.94 12.19 -40.29
C GLY A 106 -2.60 12.72 -39.79
N ALA A 107 -2.38 12.76 -38.47
CA ALA A 107 -1.07 13.03 -37.88
C ALA A 107 -0.23 11.73 -37.76
N PRO A 108 1.10 11.77 -37.98
CA PRO A 108 1.97 10.62 -37.84
C PRO A 108 1.91 10.00 -36.42
N ILE A 109 2.08 8.69 -36.33
CA ILE A 109 2.06 7.96 -35.06
C ILE A 109 3.40 7.28 -34.83
N THR A 110 3.98 7.47 -33.64
CA THR A 110 5.20 6.77 -33.25
C THR A 110 4.87 5.34 -32.83
N VAL A 111 5.45 4.36 -33.52
CA VAL A 111 5.32 2.94 -33.20
C VAL A 111 6.65 2.43 -32.66
N ALA A 112 6.59 1.60 -31.62
CA ALA A 112 7.77 0.94 -31.04
C ALA A 112 7.68 -0.57 -31.31
N PRO A 113 8.24 -1.05 -32.43
CA PRO A 113 8.24 -2.47 -32.74
C PRO A 113 9.13 -3.24 -31.75
N ASN A 114 8.73 -4.48 -31.43
CA ASN A 114 9.52 -5.41 -30.64
C ASN A 114 9.79 -6.69 -31.46
N PRO A 115 10.66 -6.63 -32.49
CA PRO A 115 10.94 -7.76 -33.36
C PRO A 115 11.73 -8.86 -32.64
N ALA A 116 11.71 -10.08 -33.17
CA ALA A 116 12.55 -11.17 -32.67
C ALA A 116 14.05 -10.84 -32.86
N LEU A 117 14.89 -11.23 -31.89
CA LEU A 117 16.32 -10.89 -31.86
C LEU A 117 17.12 -11.34 -33.09
N LEU A 118 16.65 -12.38 -33.79
CA LEU A 118 17.29 -12.98 -34.97
C LEU A 118 16.44 -12.79 -36.24
N ALA A 119 15.55 -11.81 -36.25
CA ALA A 119 14.76 -11.53 -37.45
C ALA A 119 15.65 -10.99 -38.56
N ASP A 120 15.73 -11.69 -39.70
CA ASP A 120 16.38 -11.20 -40.92
C ASP A 120 15.55 -10.11 -41.61
N THR A 121 14.23 -10.10 -41.39
CA THR A 121 13.29 -9.16 -41.99
C THR A 121 12.14 -8.87 -41.03
N VAL A 122 11.74 -7.60 -40.94
CA VAL A 122 10.59 -7.16 -40.16
C VAL A 122 9.70 -6.31 -41.04
N GLU A 123 8.40 -6.63 -41.05
CA GLU A 123 7.40 -5.88 -41.79
C GLU A 123 6.36 -5.30 -40.85
N MET A 124 6.11 -4.00 -40.99
CA MET A 124 5.00 -3.31 -40.34
C MET A 124 3.79 -3.33 -41.28
N VAL A 125 2.70 -3.92 -40.80
CA VAL A 125 1.44 -4.02 -41.54
C VAL A 125 0.38 -3.19 -40.83
N VAL A 126 -0.15 -2.18 -41.53
CA VAL A 126 -1.24 -1.33 -41.05
C VAL A 126 -2.55 -1.90 -41.57
N ARG A 127 -3.51 -2.13 -40.67
CA ARG A 127 -4.85 -2.64 -40.99
C ARG A 127 -5.90 -1.64 -40.52
N ASN A 128 -7.00 -1.53 -41.27
CA ASN A 128 -8.15 -0.73 -40.87
C ASN A 128 -9.06 -1.48 -39.88
N SER A 129 -10.16 -0.85 -39.46
CA SER A 129 -11.14 -1.42 -38.52
C SER A 129 -11.85 -2.68 -39.02
N SER A 130 -11.88 -2.90 -40.34
CA SER A 130 -12.44 -4.10 -40.97
C SER A 130 -11.42 -5.24 -41.08
N GLY A 131 -10.18 -5.02 -40.62
CA GLY A 131 -9.08 -5.98 -40.71
C GLY A 131 -8.37 -6.01 -42.06
N THR A 132 -8.78 -5.16 -43.01
CA THR A 132 -8.15 -5.06 -44.33
C THR A 132 -6.81 -4.35 -44.21
N GLU A 133 -5.79 -4.91 -44.86
CA GLU A 133 -4.48 -4.29 -44.99
C GLU A 133 -4.55 -3.04 -45.86
N VAL A 134 -4.11 -1.92 -45.31
CA VAL A 134 -4.06 -0.62 -46.02
C VAL A 134 -2.65 -0.22 -46.39
N GLN A 135 -1.64 -0.73 -45.66
CA GLN A 135 -0.25 -0.41 -45.90
C GLN A 135 0.66 -1.50 -45.33
N ARG A 136 1.77 -1.75 -46.02
CA ARG A 136 2.86 -2.62 -45.58
C ARG A 136 4.18 -1.95 -45.88
N MET A 137 5.09 -1.97 -44.92
CA MET A 137 6.45 -1.47 -45.10
C MET A 137 7.45 -2.34 -44.36
N THR A 138 8.63 -2.51 -44.95
CA THR A 138 9.75 -3.15 -44.26
C THR A 138 10.39 -2.15 -43.30
N ILE A 139 10.57 -2.54 -42.04
CA ILE A 139 11.22 -1.74 -41.01
C ILE A 139 12.54 -2.38 -40.57
N PRO A 140 13.49 -1.61 -40.03
CA PRO A 140 14.74 -2.16 -39.52
C PRO A 140 14.49 -3.25 -38.47
N THR A 141 15.37 -4.24 -38.42
CA THR A 141 15.27 -5.39 -37.50
C THR A 141 15.54 -5.03 -36.02
N GLY A 142 15.83 -3.75 -35.73
CA GLY A 142 16.04 -3.23 -34.37
C GLY A 142 14.76 -2.68 -33.73
N ALA A 143 14.70 -2.70 -32.39
CA ALA A 143 13.57 -2.20 -31.59
C ALA A 143 13.50 -0.66 -31.48
N ALA A 144 14.05 0.07 -32.46
CA ALA A 144 14.07 1.54 -32.44
C ALA A 144 12.66 2.11 -32.74
N PRO A 145 12.25 3.19 -32.06
CA PRO A 145 10.97 3.84 -32.36
C PRO A 145 10.97 4.34 -33.81
N THR A 146 9.91 4.03 -34.55
CA THR A 146 9.76 4.38 -35.97
C THR A 146 8.45 5.16 -36.15
N ILE A 147 8.46 6.17 -37.03
CA ILE A 147 7.28 6.98 -37.34
C ILE A 147 6.50 6.27 -38.45
N ALA A 148 5.20 6.07 -38.23
CA ALA A 148 4.26 5.49 -39.18
C ALA A 148 3.26 6.54 -39.67
#